data_AF-A0A1V4RVS0-F1
#
_entry.id   AF-A0A1V4RVS0-F1
#
_cell.length_a   1.000
_cell.length_b   1.000
_cell.length_c   1.000
_cell.angle_alpha   90.00
_cell.angle_beta   90.00
_cell.angle_gamma   90.00
#
_symmetry.space_group_name_H-M   'P 1'
#
loop_
_entity.id
_entity.type
_entity.pdbx_description
1 polymer ?
#
loop_
_entity_poly.entity_id
_entity_poly.type
_entity_poly.pdbx_seq_one_letter_code
_entity_poly.pdbx_strand_id
1 'polypeptide(L)'
;LLADYREKDALTDYKELIEQLNVAYLRFQCTECGFIPGELQWQCPQCKTWDSIQLIDQPREQSTPAAQPKNTLPQLPQGIDEA
;
A
#
# COMPACT_ATOMS: atom_id res chain seq x y z
N LEU A 1 32.59 9.88 1.33
CA LEU A 1 32.07 10.77 2.39
C LEU A 1 30.74 11.44 2.00
N LEU A 2 30.66 12.30 0.97
CA LEU A 2 29.38 12.93 0.55
C LEU A 2 28.42 11.99 -0.22
N ALA A 3 28.96 10.98 -0.92
CA ALA A 3 28.13 9.96 -1.58
C ALA A 3 27.47 9.02 -0.57
N ASP A 4 28.25 8.54 0.41
CA ASP A 4 27.79 7.62 1.46
C ASP A 4 26.77 8.28 2.41
N TYR A 5 26.85 9.60 2.59
CA TYR A 5 25.86 10.35 3.37
C TYR A 5 24.51 10.40 2.63
N ARG A 6 24.52 10.72 1.34
CA ARG A 6 23.31 10.75 0.50
C ARG A 6 22.65 9.37 0.33
N GLU A 7 23.41 8.30 0.33
CA GLU A 7 22.88 6.93 0.29
C GLU A 7 22.14 6.57 1.58
N LYS A 8 22.68 6.93 2.74
CA LYS A 8 22.03 6.70 4.04
C LYS A 8 20.75 7.51 4.19
N ASP A 9 20.74 8.75 3.72
CA ASP A 9 19.56 9.60 3.71
C ASP A 9 18.46 8.99 2.83
N ALA A 10 18.82 8.56 1.61
CA ALA A 10 17.87 7.91 0.71
C ALA A 10 17.27 6.62 1.31
N LEU A 11 18.08 5.77 1.95
CA LEU A 11 17.59 4.55 2.60
C LEU A 11 16.66 4.85 3.77
N THR A 12 16.90 5.94 4.49
CA THR A 12 16.05 6.39 5.60
C THR A 12 14.70 6.86 5.06
N ASP A 13 14.70 7.69 4.02
CA ASP A 13 13.48 8.17 3.36
C ASP A 13 12.62 7.00 2.83
N TYR A 14 13.24 6.01 2.17
CA TYR A 14 12.54 4.83 1.68
C TYR A 14 11.94 3.98 2.81
N LYS A 15 12.67 3.82 3.92
CA LYS A 15 12.18 3.08 5.08
C LYS A 15 10.93 3.74 5.66
N GLU A 16 10.95 5.06 5.84
CA GLU A 16 9.81 5.82 6.32
C GLU A 16 8.59 5.70 5.38
N LEU A 17 8.82 5.75 4.07
CA LEU A 17 7.77 5.56 3.07
C LEU A 17 7.16 4.15 3.14
N ILE A 18 7.99 3.11 3.23
CA ILE A 18 7.53 1.72 3.30
C ILE A 18 6.73 1.47 4.58
N GLU A 19 7.15 2.04 5.71
CA GLU A 19 6.43 1.93 7.00
C GLU A 19 5.03 2.58 6.95
N GLN A 20 4.82 3.56 6.07
CA GLN A 20 3.52 4.21 5.86
C GLN A 20 2.62 3.45 4.86
N LEU A 21 3.15 2.45 4.14
CA LEU A 21 2.35 1.66 3.22
C LEU A 21 1.41 0.73 4.00
N ASN A 22 0.12 1.02 3.96
CA ASN A 22 -0.92 0.07 4.35
C ASN A 22 -1.07 -0.98 3.24
N VAL A 23 -0.13 -1.93 3.19
CA VAL A 23 -0.15 -3.01 2.19
C VAL A 23 -1.27 -3.97 2.55
N ALA A 24 -2.31 -4.02 1.71
CA ALA A 24 -3.40 -4.97 1.90
C ALA A 24 -2.84 -6.40 1.77
N TYR A 25 -2.88 -7.15 2.87
CA TYR A 25 -2.53 -8.56 2.84
C TYR A 25 -3.55 -9.32 1.99
N LEU A 26 -3.04 -10.14 1.08
CA LEU A 26 -3.84 -11.09 0.33
C LEU A 26 -4.51 -12.05 1.31
N ARG A 27 -5.83 -12.20 1.22
CA ARG A 27 -6.55 -13.26 1.92
C ARG A 27 -7.11 -14.23 0.92
N PHE A 28 -7.24 -15.47 1.37
CA PHE A 28 -7.67 -16.58 0.55
C PHE A 28 -8.81 -17.32 1.22
N GLN A 29 -9.72 -17.89 0.44
CA GLN A 29 -10.77 -18.77 0.94
C GLN A 29 -11.08 -19.86 -0.07
N CYS A 30 -11.26 -21.08 0.44
CA CYS A 30 -11.76 -22.20 -0.36
C CYS A 30 -13.25 -22.00 -0.67
N THR A 31 -13.61 -21.99 -1.95
CA THR A 31 -14.99 -21.83 -2.43
C THR A 31 -15.88 -23.04 -2.11
N GLU A 32 -15.29 -24.22 -1.90
CA GLU A 32 -16.02 -25.46 -1.65
C GLU A 32 -16.39 -25.66 -0.18
N CYS A 33 -15.46 -25.36 0.74
CA CYS A 33 -15.64 -25.66 2.17
C CYS A 33 -15.42 -24.46 3.11
N GLY A 34 -15.05 -23.30 2.57
CA GLY A 34 -14.85 -22.09 3.35
C GLY A 34 -13.54 -22.00 4.13
N PHE A 35 -12.63 -22.98 4.02
CA PHE A 35 -11.31 -22.95 4.66
C PHE A 35 -10.48 -21.72 4.25
N ILE A 36 -9.88 -21.02 5.22
CA ILE A 36 -9.12 -19.77 5.01
C ILE A 36 -7.64 -20.03 5.31
N PRO A 37 -6.79 -20.29 4.31
CA PRO A 37 -5.36 -20.44 4.53
C PRO A 37 -4.66 -19.09 4.66
N GLY A 38 -3.50 -19.07 5.32
CA GLY A 38 -2.63 -17.89 5.38
C GLY A 38 -1.84 -17.63 4.09
N GLU A 39 -1.72 -18.64 3.23
CA GLU A 39 -0.98 -18.59 1.95
C GLU A 39 -1.75 -19.35 0.87
N LEU A 40 -1.46 -19.08 -0.41
CA LEU A 40 -2.07 -19.80 -1.52
C LEU A 40 -1.67 -21.28 -1.48
N GLN A 41 -2.66 -22.17 -1.48
CA GLN A 41 -2.46 -23.62 -1.58
C GLN A 41 -3.27 -24.15 -2.77
N TRP A 42 -2.61 -24.91 -3.65
CA TRP A 42 -3.25 -25.46 -4.86
C TRP A 42 -4.30 -26.52 -4.54
N GLN A 43 -4.10 -27.27 -3.45
CA GLN A 43 -5.08 -28.21 -2.92
C GLN A 43 -5.57 -27.74 -1.56
N CYS A 44 -6.89 -27.72 -1.36
CA CYS A 44 -7.46 -27.43 -0.05
C CYS A 44 -7.09 -28.54 0.95
N PRO A 45 -6.45 -28.25 2.09
CA PRO A 45 -6.09 -29.27 3.07
C PRO A 45 -7.32 -29.85 3.79
N GLN A 46 -8.48 -29.18 3.76
CA GLN A 46 -9.69 -29.60 4.45
C GLN A 46 -10.59 -30.48 3.57
N CYS A 47 -11.03 -30.00 2.40
CA CYS A 47 -11.89 -30.77 1.50
C CYS A 47 -11.15 -31.53 0.39
N LYS A 48 -9.83 -31.38 0.29
CA LYS A 48 -8.95 -32.02 -0.71
C LYS A 48 -9.23 -31.64 -2.17
N THR A 49 -10.09 -30.65 -2.41
CA THR A 49 -10.37 -30.12 -3.75
C THR A 49 -9.21 -29.27 -4.25
N TRP A 50 -8.81 -29.53 -5.48
CA TRP A 50 -7.81 -28.74 -6.21
C TRP A 50 -8.43 -27.46 -6.78
N ASP A 51 -7.61 -26.42 -6.92
CA ASP A 51 -7.99 -25.15 -7.59
C ASP A 51 -9.25 -24.48 -7.02
N SER A 52 -9.51 -24.70 -5.72
CA SER A 52 -10.69 -24.18 -5.02
C SER A 52 -10.37 -22.98 -4.13
N ILE A 53 -9.10 -22.63 -3.94
CA ILE A 53 -8.68 -21.53 -3.07
C ILE A 53 -8.57 -20.27 -3.90
N GLN A 54 -9.46 -19.30 -3.63
CA GLN A 54 -9.53 -18.04 -4.34
C GLN A 54 -9.11 -16.87 -3.46
N LEU A 55 -8.65 -15.79 -4.09
CA LEU A 55 -8.40 -14.53 -3.42
C LEU A 55 -9.74 -13.92 -2.98
N ILE A 56 -9.81 -13.45 -1.74
CA ILE A 56 -10.94 -12.65 -1.28
C ILE A 56 -10.48 -11.20 -1.10
N ASP A 57 -11.27 -10.28 -1.66
CA ASP A 57 -11.01 -8.86 -1.48
C ASP A 57 -11.05 -8.54 0.01
N GLN A 58 -10.00 -7.89 0.48
CA GLN A 58 -10.13 -7.12 1.71
C GLN A 58 -11.17 -6.04 1.45
N PRO A 59 -12.16 -5.82 2.33
CA PRO A 59 -12.81 -4.52 2.31
C PRO A 59 -11.66 -3.54 2.48
N ARG A 60 -11.35 -2.78 1.42
CA ARG A 60 -10.57 -1.56 1.55
C ARG A 60 -11.33 -0.80 2.62
N GLU A 61 -10.82 -0.76 3.84
CA GLU A 61 -11.24 0.26 4.77
C GLU A 61 -11.06 1.52 3.98
N GLN A 62 -12.20 2.11 3.59
CA GLN A 62 -12.22 3.34 2.84
C GLN A 62 -11.35 4.25 3.67
N SER A 63 -10.18 4.59 3.14
CA SER A 63 -9.43 5.71 3.63
C SER A 63 -10.41 6.86 3.53
N THR A 64 -11.09 7.16 4.64
CA THR A 64 -11.67 8.47 4.87
C THR A 64 -10.58 9.42 4.41
N PRO A 65 -10.85 10.33 3.46
CA PRO A 65 -9.84 11.30 3.08
C PRO A 65 -9.56 12.08 4.34
N ALA A 66 -8.49 11.71 5.05
CA ALA A 66 -7.90 12.53 6.09
C ALA A 66 -7.70 13.87 5.39
N ALA A 67 -8.37 14.90 5.91
CA ALA A 67 -8.31 16.24 5.37
C ALA A 67 -6.85 16.56 5.08
N GLN A 68 -6.50 16.68 3.79
CA GLN A 68 -5.15 17.01 3.37
C GLN A 68 -4.78 18.31 4.09
N PRO A 69 -3.65 18.37 4.83
CA PRO A 69 -3.09 19.66 5.17
C PRO A 69 -2.86 20.36 3.83
N LYS A 70 -3.50 21.50 3.67
CA LYS A 70 -3.45 22.32 2.47
C LYS A 70 -1.98 22.71 2.29
N ASN A 71 -1.24 21.96 1.47
CA ASN A 71 0.08 22.38 1.03
C ASN A 71 -0.13 23.54 0.06
N THR A 72 -0.37 24.73 0.62
CA THR A 72 -0.41 25.98 -0.10
C THR A 72 1.00 26.24 -0.59
N LEU A 73 1.24 25.97 -1.87
CA LEU A 73 2.41 26.46 -2.58
C LEU A 73 2.43 27.99 -2.46
N PRO A 74 3.50 28.63 -1.96
CA PRO A 74 3.59 30.08 -1.95
C PRO A 74 3.55 30.57 -3.40
N GLN A 75 2.53 31.36 -3.74
CA GLN A 75 2.41 31.96 -5.06
C GLN A 75 3.55 32.95 -5.27
N LEU A 76 4.29 32.78 -6.36
CA LEU A 76 5.29 33.73 -6.83
C LEU A 76 4.56 35.01 -7.30
N PRO A 77 4.99 36.21 -6.89
CA PRO A 77 4.30 37.45 -7.28
C PRO A 77 4.32 37.61 -8.79
N GLN A 78 3.14 37.77 -9.38
CA GLN A 78 2.98 38.05 -10.80
C GLN A 78 3.27 39.54 -11.06
N GLY A 79 4.16 39.76 -12.03
CA GLY A 79 4.42 40.97 -12.82
C GLY A 79 3.95 42.33 -12.28
N ILE A 80 4.90 43.24 -12.12
CA ILE A 80 4.65 44.67 -12.17
C ILE A 80 4.05 45.04 -13.53
N ASP A 81 2.86 45.63 -13.54
CA ASP A 81 2.22 46.16 -14.74
C ASP A 81 3.06 47.27 -15.38
N GLU A 82 3.22 47.15 -16.71
CA GLU A 82 3.72 48.15 -17.64
C GLU A 82 2.86 49.42 -17.60
N ALA A 83 3.49 50.58 -17.41
CA ALA A 83 2.92 51.91 -17.66
C ALA A 83 3.99 52.81 -18.30
#